data_AF-A0A6I9P5Q2-F1
#
_entry.id   AF-A0A6I9P5Q2-F1
#
_cell.length_a   1.000
_cell.length_b   1.000
_cell.length_c   1.000
_cell.angle_alpha   90.00
_cell.angle_beta   90.00
_cell.angle_gamma   90.00
#
_symmetry.space_group_name_H-M   'P 1'
#
loop_
_entity.id
_entity.type
_entity.pdbx_description
1 polymer ?
#
loop_
_entity_poly.entity_id
_entity_poly.type
_entity_poly.pdbx_seq_one_letter_code
_entity_poly.pdbx_strand_id
1 'polypeptide(L)'
;AMLMAIWQKGMVPEEVETLTREMMSSGEVMSWPKEWAGLVVDKHSTGGVGDKVSLVLAPALAACGCKVPMISGRGLAHTGGTLDKLESIPGFNIHQSAAQ
;
A
#
# COMPACT_ATOMS: atom_id res chain seq x y z
N ALA A 1 -10.62 -16.39 -15.20
CA ALA A 1 -11.92 -16.92 -14.77
C ALA A 1 -12.28 -16.48 -13.35
N MET A 2 -11.45 -16.77 -12.33
CA MET A 2 -11.76 -16.52 -10.91
C MET A 2 -12.10 -15.07 -10.53
N LEU A 3 -11.29 -14.07 -10.93
CA LEU A 3 -11.55 -12.65 -10.58
C LEU A 3 -12.93 -12.16 -11.04
N MET A 4 -13.36 -12.55 -12.25
CA MET A 4 -14.68 -12.22 -12.78
C MET A 4 -15.80 -12.93 -12.01
N ALA A 5 -15.59 -14.18 -11.60
CA ALA A 5 -16.55 -14.90 -10.77
C ALA A 5 -16.73 -14.23 -9.40
N ILE A 6 -15.64 -13.84 -8.75
CA ILE A 6 -15.65 -13.08 -7.48
C ILE A 6 -16.39 -11.74 -7.67
N TRP A 7 -16.12 -11.01 -8.75
CA TRP A 7 -16.83 -9.76 -9.03
C TRP A 7 -18.35 -9.96 -9.19
N GLN A 8 -18.79 -11.04 -9.85
CA GLN A 8 -20.22 -11.30 -10.08
C GLN A 8 -20.94 -11.90 -8.86
N LYS A 9 -20.25 -12.64 -8.01
CA LYS A 9 -20.86 -13.43 -6.92
C LYS A 9 -20.55 -12.90 -5.52
N GLY A 10 -19.56 -12.03 -5.39
CA GLY A 10 -19.08 -11.56 -4.09
C GLY A 10 -18.34 -12.66 -3.32
N MET A 11 -18.01 -12.34 -2.06
CA MET A 11 -17.38 -13.22 -1.08
C MET A 11 -18.00 -12.92 0.28
N VAL A 12 -18.13 -13.93 1.14
CA VAL A 12 -18.49 -13.72 2.55
C VAL A 12 -17.29 -13.20 3.35
N PRO A 13 -17.48 -12.54 4.50
CA PRO A 13 -16.38 -11.94 5.27
C PRO A 13 -15.22 -12.90 5.57
N GLU A 14 -15.51 -14.16 5.86
CA GLU A 14 -14.52 -15.20 6.17
C GLU A 14 -13.63 -15.50 4.95
N GLU A 15 -14.21 -15.51 3.74
CA GLU A 15 -13.46 -15.70 2.50
C GLU A 15 -12.58 -14.48 2.19
N VAL A 16 -13.08 -13.26 2.44
CA VAL A 16 -12.30 -12.01 2.26
C VAL A 16 -11.13 -11.95 3.22
N GLU A 17 -11.33 -12.35 4.48
CA GLU A 17 -10.26 -12.46 5.46
C GLU A 17 -9.22 -13.48 5.01
N THR A 18 -9.65 -14.67 4.58
CA THR A 18 -8.76 -15.73 4.10
C THR A 18 -7.93 -15.24 2.91
N LEU A 19 -8.58 -14.67 1.89
CA LEU A 19 -7.89 -14.12 0.72
C LEU A 19 -6.86 -13.04 1.12
N THR A 20 -7.24 -12.15 2.04
CA THR A 20 -6.36 -11.08 2.53
C THR A 20 -5.13 -11.65 3.25
N ARG A 21 -5.33 -12.63 4.13
CA ARG A 21 -4.24 -13.27 4.89
C ARG A 21 -3.29 -14.03 3.96
N GLU A 22 -3.81 -14.81 3.04
CA GLU A 22 -3.00 -15.59 2.09
C GLU A 22 -2.21 -14.68 1.15
N MET A 23 -2.77 -13.55 0.70
CA MET A 23 -2.02 -12.55 -0.06
C MET A 23 -0.93 -11.86 0.78
N MET A 24 -1.20 -11.55 2.05
CA MET A 24 -0.20 -10.99 2.96
C MET A 24 0.96 -11.97 3.19
N SER A 25 0.69 -13.26 3.35
CA SER A 25 1.70 -14.29 3.60
C SER A 25 2.37 -14.86 2.35
N SER A 26 2.00 -14.42 1.14
CA SER A 26 2.63 -14.90 -0.10
C SER A 26 4.05 -14.35 -0.31
N GLY A 27 4.48 -13.40 0.53
CA GLY A 27 5.82 -12.80 0.51
C GLY A 27 6.39 -12.63 1.92
N GLU A 28 7.28 -11.65 2.10
CA GLU A 28 7.88 -11.36 3.39
C GLU A 28 6.96 -10.48 4.25
N VAL A 29 6.81 -10.84 5.53
CA VAL A 29 6.10 -10.02 6.53
C VAL A 29 7.13 -9.15 7.26
N MET A 30 7.05 -7.85 7.04
CA MET A 30 7.95 -6.88 7.66
C MET A 30 7.80 -6.87 9.20
N SER A 31 8.93 -6.76 9.90
CA SER A 31 8.97 -6.59 11.35
C SER A 31 9.82 -5.39 11.70
N TRP A 32 9.48 -4.72 12.81
CA TRP A 32 10.10 -3.45 13.18
C TRP A 32 10.74 -3.54 14.58
N PRO A 33 11.79 -2.74 14.82
CA PRO A 33 12.37 -2.62 16.16
C PRO A 33 11.35 -2.15 17.21
N LYS A 34 11.58 -2.51 18.48
CA LYS A 34 10.64 -2.21 19.58
C LYS A 34 10.43 -0.71 19.79
N GLU A 35 11.45 0.11 19.51
CA GLU A 35 11.38 1.56 19.57
C GLU A 35 10.38 2.18 18.58
N TRP A 36 9.94 1.44 17.57
CA TRP A 36 8.90 1.89 16.62
C TRP A 36 7.50 1.46 17.04
N ALA A 37 7.35 0.77 18.18
CA ALA A 37 6.05 0.33 18.67
C ALA A 37 5.09 1.52 18.82
N GLY A 38 3.91 1.42 18.18
CA GLY A 38 2.89 2.48 18.17
C GLY A 38 3.20 3.67 17.25
N LEU A 39 4.35 3.68 16.56
CA LEU A 39 4.73 4.74 15.63
C LEU A 39 4.57 4.36 14.16
N VAL A 40 4.48 3.06 13.86
CA VAL A 40 4.28 2.55 12.49
C VAL A 40 2.83 2.78 12.06
N VAL A 41 2.64 3.65 11.07
CA VAL A 41 1.32 4.04 10.55
C VAL A 41 1.35 4.08 9.03
N ASP A 42 0.20 3.89 8.41
CA ASP A 42 0.04 4.07 6.97
C ASP A 42 -1.36 4.63 6.65
N LYS A 43 -1.50 5.24 5.47
CA LYS A 43 -2.78 5.68 4.92
C LYS A 43 -2.91 5.13 3.51
N HIS A 44 -4.02 4.46 3.26
CA HIS A 44 -4.38 3.99 1.94
C HIS A 44 -5.58 4.76 1.34
N SER A 45 -5.60 4.94 0.02
CA SER A 45 -6.73 5.50 -0.73
C SER A 45 -7.37 4.38 -1.55
N THR A 46 -8.70 4.33 -1.65
CA THR A 46 -9.38 3.40 -2.57
C THR A 46 -9.24 3.79 -4.03
N GLY A 47 -8.79 5.02 -4.31
CA GLY A 47 -8.64 5.59 -5.64
C GLY A 47 -9.30 6.96 -5.77
N GLY A 48 -8.70 7.86 -6.54
CA GLY A 48 -9.22 9.20 -6.77
C GLY A 48 -8.50 9.91 -7.91
N VAL A 49 -9.23 10.71 -8.69
CA VAL A 49 -8.66 11.50 -9.78
C VAL A 49 -7.86 12.67 -9.18
N GLY A 50 -6.57 12.72 -9.49
CA GLY A 50 -5.66 13.75 -8.95
C GLY A 50 -5.32 13.58 -7.47
N ASP A 51 -5.66 12.46 -6.83
CA ASP A 51 -5.32 12.21 -5.43
C ASP A 51 -3.80 12.11 -5.25
N LYS A 52 -3.21 13.12 -4.61
CA LYS A 52 -1.78 13.20 -4.29
C LYS A 52 -1.54 13.25 -2.79
N VAL A 53 -2.53 12.89 -1.98
CA VAL A 53 -2.44 12.97 -0.51
C VAL A 53 -1.26 12.14 -0.02
N SER A 54 -1.07 10.92 -0.53
CA SER A 54 0.02 10.03 -0.10
C SER A 54 1.41 10.63 -0.29
N LEU A 55 1.63 11.41 -1.38
CA LEU A 55 2.93 12.06 -1.64
C LEU A 55 3.30 13.08 -0.57
N VAL A 56 2.31 13.76 0.03
CA VAL A 56 2.52 14.80 1.03
C VAL A 56 2.39 14.25 2.44
N LEU A 57 1.45 13.35 2.67
CA LEU A 57 1.11 12.85 3.99
C LEU A 57 2.19 11.91 4.55
N ALA A 58 2.81 11.08 3.71
CA ALA A 58 3.89 10.20 4.16
C ALA A 58 5.07 10.99 4.78
N PRO A 59 5.68 11.99 4.11
CA PRO A 59 6.73 12.79 4.73
C PRO A 59 6.22 13.69 5.87
N ALA A 60 4.97 14.16 5.83
CA ALA A 60 4.39 14.94 6.93
C ALA A 60 4.30 14.13 8.23
N LEU A 61 3.78 12.90 8.17
CA LEU A 61 3.72 12.00 9.32
C LEU A 61 5.12 11.61 9.80
N ALA A 62 6.06 11.37 8.88
CA ALA A 62 7.45 11.12 9.23
C ALA A 62 8.08 12.30 10.00
N ALA A 63 7.80 13.54 9.59
CA ALA A 63 8.22 14.74 10.30
C ALA A 63 7.56 14.90 11.69
N CYS A 64 6.38 14.31 11.90
CA CYS A 64 5.72 14.22 13.21
C CYS A 64 6.23 13.06 14.08
N GLY A 65 7.25 12.32 13.66
CA GLY A 65 7.87 11.23 14.41
C GLY A 65 7.31 9.83 14.13
N CYS A 66 6.34 9.71 13.22
CA CYS A 66 5.82 8.41 12.78
C CYS A 66 6.80 7.67 11.85
N LYS A 67 6.55 6.38 11.64
CA LYS A 67 7.24 5.53 10.67
C LYS A 67 6.23 5.09 9.62
N VAL A 68 6.50 5.40 8.34
CA VAL A 68 5.51 5.23 7.27
C VAL A 68 6.04 4.28 6.18
N PRO A 69 6.08 2.96 6.44
CA PRO A 69 6.50 1.95 5.46
C PRO A 69 5.38 1.67 4.45
N MET A 70 5.01 2.67 3.66
CA MET A 70 3.87 2.61 2.73
C MET A 70 4.14 1.63 1.59
N ILE A 71 3.31 0.60 1.48
CA ILE A 71 3.18 -0.21 0.26
C ILE A 71 2.06 0.40 -0.58
N SER A 72 2.41 0.91 -1.76
CA SER A 72 1.45 1.57 -2.66
C SER A 72 1.30 0.82 -3.98
N GLY A 73 0.24 1.13 -4.73
CA GLY A 73 0.00 0.61 -6.06
C GLY A 73 0.27 1.60 -7.20
N ARG A 74 0.23 1.05 -8.42
CA ARG A 74 0.10 1.77 -9.69
C ARG A 74 -1.37 2.17 -9.94
N GLY A 75 -1.63 2.79 -11.08
CA GLY A 75 -2.98 3.14 -11.53
C GLY A 75 -3.89 1.91 -11.59
N LEU A 76 -5.15 2.12 -11.18
CA LEU A 76 -6.21 1.11 -11.22
C LEU A 76 -7.43 1.72 -11.90
N ALA A 77 -7.83 1.09 -13.01
CA ALA A 77 -8.83 1.63 -13.94
C ALA A 77 -8.50 3.08 -14.35
N HIS A 78 -9.42 4.02 -14.12
CA HIS A 78 -9.27 5.43 -14.50
C HIS A 78 -8.55 6.28 -13.43
N THR A 79 -8.20 5.70 -12.28
CA THR A 79 -7.51 6.41 -11.19
C THR A 79 -6.00 6.17 -11.27
N GLY A 80 -5.21 7.24 -11.13
CA GLY A 80 -3.73 7.15 -11.20
C GLY A 80 -3.10 6.76 -9.86
N GLY A 81 -2.03 5.97 -9.87
CA GLY A 81 -1.36 5.45 -8.68
C GLY A 81 -0.31 6.41 -8.10
N THR A 82 0.05 6.22 -6.84
CA THR A 82 1.14 6.97 -6.20
C THR A 82 2.50 6.54 -6.76
N LEU A 83 2.70 5.25 -7.07
CA LEU A 83 3.97 4.76 -7.62
C LEU A 83 4.29 5.40 -8.98
N ASP A 84 3.30 5.49 -9.87
CA ASP A 84 3.50 6.11 -11.20
C ASP A 84 3.87 7.60 -11.09
N LYS A 85 3.34 8.29 -10.05
CA LYS A 85 3.68 9.69 -9.77
C LYS A 85 5.09 9.84 -9.21
N LEU A 86 5.55 8.91 -8.38
CA LEU A 86 6.92 8.91 -7.85
C LEU A 86 7.94 8.62 -8.95
N GLU A 87 7.65 7.70 -9.87
CA GLU A 87 8.51 7.37 -11.01
C GLU A 87 8.67 8.53 -12.01
N SER A 88 7.84 9.59 -11.95
CA SER A 88 8.09 10.79 -12.75
C SER A 88 9.33 11.57 -12.29
N ILE A 89 9.83 11.28 -11.08
CA ILE A 89 11.09 11.84 -10.57
C ILE A 89 12.25 10.98 -11.12
N PRO A 90 13.17 11.55 -11.94
CA PRO A 90 14.25 10.78 -12.53
C PRO A 90 15.10 10.05 -11.48
N GLY A 91 15.26 8.74 -11.67
CA GLY A 91 16.06 7.89 -10.78
C GLY A 91 15.36 7.41 -9.50
N PHE A 92 14.08 7.75 -9.29
CA PHE A 92 13.33 7.24 -8.13
C PHE A 92 13.06 5.74 -8.29
N ASN A 93 13.55 4.92 -7.34
CA ASN A 93 13.34 3.48 -7.35
C ASN A 93 12.20 3.06 -6.41
N ILE A 94 11.10 2.56 -6.97
CA ILE A 94 9.94 2.04 -6.23
C ILE A 94 10.11 0.60 -5.73
N HIS A 95 11.13 -0.13 -6.19
CA HIS A 95 11.41 -1.49 -5.78
C HIS A 95 12.50 -1.48 -4.69
N GLN A 96 12.07 -1.67 -3.45
CA GLN A 96 12.94 -1.82 -2.29
C GLN A 96 12.76 -3.21 -1.70
N SER A 97 13.84 -3.79 -1.17
CA SER A 97 13.78 -5.01 -0.37
C SER A 97 13.42 -4.69 1.08
N ALA A 98 12.91 -5.67 1.83
CA ALA A 98 12.54 -5.45 3.24
C ALA A 98 13.72 -5.08 4.16
N ALA A 99 14.96 -5.32 3.71
CA ALA A 99 16.17 -5.02 4.46
C ALA A 99 16.69 -3.58 4.27
N GLN A 100 16.17 -2.84 3.28
CA GLN A 100 16.55 -1.45 2.97
C GLN A 100 15.66 -0.46 3.70
#